data_AF-A0A674IV20-F1
#
_entry.id   AF-A0A674IV20-F1
#
_cell.length_a   1.000
_cell.length_b   1.000
_cell.length_c   1.000
_cell.angle_alpha   90.00
_cell.angle_beta   90.00
_cell.angle_gamma   90.00
#
_symmetry.space_group_name_H-M   'P 1'
#
loop_
_entity.id
_entity.type
_entity.pdbx_description
1 polymer ?
#
loop_
_entity_poly.entity_id
_entity_poly.type
_entity_poly.pdbx_seq_one_letter_code
_entity_poly.pdbx_strand_id
1 'polypeptide(L)'
;MKVATPPPSVLQLNKKVGDLSNELVRHFLIECTHKGVRLKGCPNEPYFGSLTALVYQHSITPLALPCKLLIPDRDPLEEIAETAPQTAANSAAELLKQGAACNVWYLNSVEMESLTGYQAVQKALSITLMQEPPPISTVVHFKVSAQGITLTDNQRKLFFRRHYPVNTVIFCALDPQDRKWMKEGPSAKVFGFVARKQGSATDNVCHLFAEHDPEQPASAIVNFVSKVMIGSQKKI
;
A
#
# COMPACT_ATOMS: atom_id res chain seq x y z
N MET A 1 8.75 -22.15 10.11
CA MET A 1 9.49 -23.15 10.90
C MET A 1 10.91 -23.21 10.37
N LYS A 2 11.95 -23.01 11.20
CA LYS A 2 13.35 -23.16 10.79
C LYS A 2 13.71 -24.65 10.83
N VAL A 3 14.06 -25.23 9.69
CA VAL A 3 14.53 -26.62 9.57
C VAL A 3 16.02 -26.68 9.94
N ALA A 4 16.46 -27.67 10.72
CA ALA A 4 17.85 -27.78 11.17
C ALA A 4 18.85 -28.12 10.05
N THR A 5 18.36 -28.63 8.91
CA THR A 5 19.19 -29.03 7.76
C THR A 5 18.52 -28.64 6.45
N PRO A 6 19.24 -28.00 5.51
CA PRO A 6 18.69 -27.63 4.21
C PRO A 6 18.40 -28.86 3.34
N PRO A 7 17.45 -28.78 2.39
CA PRO A 7 17.19 -29.84 1.43
C PRO A 7 18.45 -30.20 0.61
N PRO A 8 18.64 -31.47 0.18
CA PRO A 8 19.84 -31.91 -0.55
C PRO A 8 20.13 -31.10 -1.83
N SER A 9 19.11 -30.48 -2.42
CA SER A 9 19.21 -29.66 -3.62
C SER A 9 19.94 -28.33 -3.43
N VAL A 10 20.13 -27.86 -2.19
CA VAL A 10 20.86 -26.60 -1.90
C VAL A 10 22.38 -26.81 -1.91
N LEU A 11 22.87 -28.02 -1.62
CA LEU A 11 24.30 -28.32 -1.58
C LEU A 11 24.97 -28.37 -2.97
N GLN A 12 24.20 -28.39 -4.05
CA GLN A 12 24.74 -28.44 -5.41
C GLN A 12 24.92 -27.07 -6.06
N LEU A 13 24.30 -26.00 -5.54
CA LEU A 13 24.41 -24.67 -6.13
C LEU A 13 25.46 -23.83 -5.41
N ASN A 14 26.69 -23.92 -5.92
CA ASN A 14 27.85 -23.14 -5.50
C ASN A 14 27.70 -21.64 -5.85
N LYS A 15 26.73 -20.95 -5.26
CA LYS A 15 26.60 -19.48 -5.35
C LYS A 15 26.49 -18.86 -3.96
N LYS A 16 27.62 -18.33 -3.51
CA LYS A 16 27.69 -17.27 -2.50
C LYS A 16 26.70 -16.15 -2.89
N VAL A 17 26.06 -15.56 -1.89
CA VAL A 17 25.07 -14.45 -1.91
C VAL A 17 23.62 -14.91 -1.77
N GLY A 18 23.22 -15.18 -0.52
CA GLY A 18 21.84 -15.36 -0.08
C GLY A 18 21.80 -15.50 1.44
N ASP A 19 20.93 -14.76 2.12
CA ASP A 19 20.75 -14.81 3.57
C ASP A 19 20.27 -16.21 4.01
N LEU A 20 21.19 -16.99 4.60
CA LEU A 20 21.00 -18.38 5.07
C LEU A 20 19.76 -18.58 5.97
N SER A 21 19.21 -17.51 6.54
CA SER A 21 18.04 -17.57 7.40
C SER A 21 16.74 -17.93 6.65
N ASN A 22 16.63 -17.58 5.37
CA ASN A 22 15.45 -17.85 4.54
C ASN A 22 15.40 -19.29 4.03
N GLU A 23 16.55 -19.96 3.87
CA GLU A 23 16.64 -21.34 3.42
C GLU A 23 16.13 -22.35 4.47
N LEU A 24 16.03 -21.92 5.74
CA LEU A 24 15.48 -22.74 6.81
C LEU A 24 13.95 -22.68 6.85
N VAL A 25 13.30 -21.79 6.10
CA VAL A 25 11.85 -21.63 6.13
C VAL A 25 11.18 -22.56 5.12
N ARG A 26 10.48 -23.57 5.62
CA ARG A 26 9.62 -24.41 4.78
C ARG A 26 8.32 -23.67 4.43
N HIS A 27 8.07 -23.53 3.13
CA HIS A 27 6.86 -22.91 2.60
C HIS A 27 5.86 -23.99 2.17
N PHE A 28 4.61 -23.83 2.58
CA PHE A 28 3.50 -24.69 2.17
C PHE A 28 2.52 -23.85 1.37
N LEU A 29 2.32 -24.21 0.10
CA LEU A 29 1.43 -23.49 -0.80
C LEU A 29 0.04 -24.11 -0.75
N ILE A 30 -0.99 -23.28 -0.66
CA ILE A 30 -2.39 -23.71 -0.78
C ILE A 30 -2.78 -23.58 -2.26
N GLU A 31 -3.34 -24.64 -2.83
CA GLU A 31 -3.93 -24.64 -4.17
C GLU A 31 -5.45 -24.69 -4.12
N CYS A 32 -6.09 -23.97 -5.05
CA CYS A 32 -7.52 -24.02 -5.27
C CYS A 32 -7.82 -24.95 -6.45
N THR A 33 -8.78 -25.86 -6.25
CA THR A 33 -9.22 -26.84 -7.25
C THR A 33 -10.75 -26.84 -7.34
N HIS A 34 -11.30 -27.54 -8.32
CA HIS A 34 -12.74 -27.74 -8.44
C HIS A 34 -13.36 -28.49 -7.25
N LYS A 35 -12.55 -29.19 -6.44
CA LYS A 35 -12.98 -29.91 -5.23
C LYS A 35 -12.81 -29.10 -3.94
N GLY A 36 -12.35 -27.85 -4.04
CA GLY A 36 -12.01 -27.00 -2.90
C GLY A 36 -10.51 -26.72 -2.80
N VAL A 37 -9.99 -26.53 -1.60
CA VAL A 37 -8.60 -26.13 -1.33
C VAL A 37 -7.79 -27.23 -0.64
N ARG A 38 -6.48 -27.28 -0.89
CA ARG A 38 -5.55 -28.22 -0.24
C ARG A 38 -4.12 -27.69 -0.26
N LEU A 39 -3.22 -28.33 0.49
CA LEU A 39 -1.78 -28.11 0.36
C LEU A 39 -1.25 -28.73 -0.93
N LYS A 40 -0.64 -27.90 -1.77
CA LYS A 40 -0.03 -28.28 -3.04
C LYS A 40 1.16 -29.20 -2.78
N GLY A 41 1.25 -30.28 -3.56
CA GLY A 41 2.36 -31.25 -3.46
C GLY A 41 2.30 -32.17 -2.22
N CYS A 42 1.19 -32.16 -1.48
CA CYS A 42 0.97 -33.04 -0.32
C CYS A 42 -0.11 -34.08 -0.67
N PRO A 43 0.24 -35.28 -1.18
CA PRO A 43 -0.74 -36.25 -1.68
C PRO A 43 -1.69 -36.78 -0.60
N ASN A 44 -1.24 -36.83 0.65
CA ASN A 44 -2.02 -37.27 1.81
C ASN A 44 -2.99 -36.21 2.34
N GLU A 45 -2.97 -35.01 1.76
CA GLU A 45 -3.82 -33.90 2.17
C GLU A 45 -5.23 -34.03 1.55
N PRO A 46 -6.30 -33.99 2.36
CA PRO A 46 -7.67 -34.01 1.85
C PRO A 46 -8.05 -32.67 1.20
N TYR A 47 -9.15 -32.67 0.44
CA TYR A 47 -9.75 -31.44 -0.08
C TYR A 47 -10.70 -30.83 0.95
N PHE A 48 -10.56 -29.53 1.19
CA PHE A 48 -11.44 -28.76 2.07
C PHE A 48 -12.36 -27.86 1.27
N GLY A 49 -13.63 -27.77 1.65
CA GLY A 49 -14.62 -26.94 0.95
C GLY A 49 -14.30 -25.43 0.97
N SER A 50 -13.48 -24.96 1.91
CA SER A 50 -13.06 -23.55 2.00
C SER A 50 -11.71 -23.41 2.70
N LEU A 51 -11.08 -22.24 2.55
CA LEU A 51 -9.84 -21.90 3.27
C LEU A 51 -10.04 -21.93 4.79
N THR A 52 -11.18 -21.47 5.29
CA THR A 52 -11.53 -21.53 6.71
C THR A 52 -11.56 -22.96 7.22
N ALA A 53 -12.15 -23.90 6.47
CA ALA A 53 -12.19 -25.31 6.86
C ALA A 53 -10.79 -25.93 6.89
N LEU A 54 -9.92 -25.57 5.93
CA LEU A 54 -8.51 -25.99 5.92
C LEU A 54 -7.81 -25.47 7.17
N VAL A 55 -7.85 -24.15 7.43
CA VAL A 55 -7.16 -23.53 8.57
C VAL A 55 -7.67 -24.10 9.90
N TYR A 56 -8.98 -24.28 10.05
CA TYR A 56 -9.60 -24.85 11.24
C TYR A 56 -9.19 -26.31 11.46
N GLN A 57 -9.19 -27.15 10.42
CA GLN A 57 -8.74 -28.52 10.58
C GLN A 57 -7.26 -28.59 10.98
N HIS A 58 -6.43 -27.76 10.36
CA HIS A 58 -4.99 -27.68 10.63
C HIS A 58 -4.66 -27.15 12.04
N SER A 59 -5.58 -26.44 12.70
CA SER A 59 -5.40 -26.05 14.11
C SER A 59 -5.70 -27.19 15.08
N ILE A 60 -6.53 -28.16 14.68
CA ILE A 60 -6.87 -29.34 15.48
C ILE A 60 -5.89 -30.50 15.22
N THR A 61 -5.51 -30.75 13.98
CA THR A 61 -4.56 -31.81 13.58
C THR A 61 -3.54 -31.29 12.57
N PRO A 62 -2.24 -31.67 12.66
CA PRO A 62 -1.22 -31.15 11.74
C PRO A 62 -1.41 -31.54 10.26
N LEU A 63 -2.00 -32.71 9.99
CA LEU A 63 -2.09 -33.30 8.64
C LEU A 63 -0.74 -33.28 7.91
N ALA A 64 -0.64 -32.71 6.70
CA ALA A 64 0.63 -32.62 5.98
C ALA A 64 1.57 -31.52 6.48
N LEU A 65 1.16 -30.71 7.48
CA LEU A 65 2.05 -29.77 8.17
C LEU A 65 2.84 -30.49 9.27
N PRO A 66 4.06 -30.00 9.58
CA PRO A 66 4.90 -30.58 10.63
C PRO A 66 4.35 -30.36 12.05
N CYS A 67 3.44 -29.41 12.23
CA CYS A 67 2.77 -29.11 13.49
C CYS A 67 1.40 -28.49 13.23
N LYS A 68 0.55 -28.46 14.27
CA LYS A 68 -0.75 -27.77 14.20
C LYS A 68 -0.55 -26.27 13.98
N LEU A 69 -1.48 -25.64 13.30
CA LEU A 69 -1.56 -24.19 13.25
C LEU A 69 -2.05 -23.65 14.60
N LEU A 70 -1.28 -22.73 15.18
CA LEU A 70 -1.71 -22.02 16.37
C LEU A 70 -2.46 -20.78 15.93
N ILE A 71 -3.77 -20.78 16.17
CA ILE A 71 -4.63 -19.61 15.94
C ILE A 71 -4.69 -18.86 17.28
N PRO A 72 -4.27 -17.59 17.34
CA PRO A 72 -4.40 -16.78 18.55
C PRO A 72 -5.86 -16.67 19.01
N ASP A 73 -6.09 -16.73 20.33
CA ASP A 73 -7.44 -16.59 20.91
C ASP A 73 -7.96 -15.15 20.88
N ARG A 74 -7.09 -14.19 20.54
CA ARG A 74 -7.40 -12.76 20.41
C ARG A 74 -7.01 -12.30 19.02
N ASP A 75 -7.81 -11.43 18.43
CA ASP A 75 -7.43 -10.78 17.19
C ASP A 75 -6.16 -9.94 17.47
N PRO A 76 -5.04 -10.17 16.75
CA PRO A 76 -3.83 -9.34 16.89
C PRO A 76 -4.10 -7.84 16.65
N LEU A 77 -5.24 -7.49 16.04
CA LEU A 77 -5.70 -6.12 15.86
C LEU A 77 -6.37 -5.53 17.12
N GLU A 78 -6.94 -6.34 18.00
CA GLU A 78 -7.57 -5.90 19.26
C GLU A 78 -6.54 -5.62 20.35
N GLU A 79 -5.39 -6.30 20.36
CA GLU A 79 -4.31 -6.06 21.33
C GLU A 79 -3.61 -4.70 21.16
N ILE A 80 -3.86 -4.02 20.03
CA ILE A 80 -3.43 -2.63 19.76
C ILE A 80 -4.23 -1.63 20.62
N ALA A 81 -5.39 -2.01 21.15
CA ALA A 81 -6.32 -1.07 21.79
C ALA A 81 -6.18 -0.92 23.32
N GLU A 82 -5.70 -1.93 24.07
CA GLU A 82 -5.99 -1.96 25.52
C GLU A 82 -4.81 -2.13 26.50
N THR A 83 -3.54 -2.05 26.08
CA THR A 83 -2.44 -1.99 27.06
C THR A 83 -1.33 -1.01 26.72
N ALA A 84 -1.52 0.27 27.10
CA ALA A 84 -0.53 1.04 27.88
C ALA A 84 -1.02 2.48 28.15
N PRO A 85 -0.74 3.04 29.34
CA PRO A 85 -1.08 4.41 29.69
C PRO A 85 -0.36 5.43 28.80
N GLN A 86 -1.07 6.52 28.54
CA GLN A 86 -0.66 7.72 27.80
C GLN A 86 0.80 8.10 28.06
N THR A 87 1.66 7.87 27.07
CA THR A 87 2.82 8.72 26.82
C THR A 87 2.79 9.12 25.36
N ALA A 88 2.70 10.43 25.12
CA ALA A 88 2.67 11.06 23.81
C ALA A 88 4.02 10.87 23.10
N ALA A 89 4.29 9.67 22.57
CA ALA A 89 5.41 9.40 21.67
C ALA A 89 5.25 8.03 20.97
N ASN A 90 4.11 7.74 20.34
CA ASN A 90 4.08 6.71 19.31
C ASN A 90 4.91 7.23 18.13
N SER A 91 6.19 6.87 18.18
CA SER A 91 7.23 7.46 17.35
C SER A 91 6.82 7.41 15.87
N ALA A 92 6.97 8.54 15.18
CA ALA A 92 6.78 8.63 13.73
C ALA A 92 7.49 7.50 12.95
N ALA A 93 8.53 6.90 13.55
CA ALA A 93 9.26 5.74 13.05
C ALA A 93 8.40 4.47 12.81
N GLU A 94 7.38 4.19 13.64
CA GLU A 94 6.51 3.02 13.44
C GLU A 94 5.46 3.28 12.34
N LEU A 95 4.89 4.49 12.29
CA LEU A 95 4.06 4.94 11.16
C LEU A 95 4.87 4.96 9.84
N LEU A 96 6.16 5.27 9.89
CA LEU A 96 7.07 5.21 8.75
C LEU A 96 7.28 3.77 8.24
N LYS A 97 7.34 2.77 9.15
CA LYS A 97 7.52 1.35 8.81
C LYS A 97 6.27 0.72 8.21
N GLN A 98 5.10 0.97 8.79
CA GLN A 98 3.84 0.35 8.35
C GLN A 98 3.19 1.13 7.18
N GLY A 99 3.50 2.43 7.10
CA GLY A 99 2.83 3.38 6.22
C GLY A 99 1.47 3.80 6.78
N ALA A 100 0.95 4.92 6.28
CA ALA A 100 -0.41 5.38 6.57
C ALA A 100 -1.27 5.16 5.33
N ALA A 101 -2.54 4.82 5.53
CA ALA A 101 -3.48 4.68 4.43
C ALA A 101 -4.81 5.34 4.75
N CYS A 102 -5.39 5.98 3.74
CA CYS A 102 -6.59 6.79 3.84
C CYS A 102 -7.43 6.62 2.58
N ASN A 103 -8.72 6.95 2.65
CA ASN A 103 -9.53 7.09 1.45
C ASN A 103 -9.50 8.54 0.99
N VAL A 104 -9.38 8.75 -0.32
CA VAL A 104 -9.40 10.07 -0.95
C VAL A 104 -10.16 10.00 -2.26
N TRP A 105 -10.68 11.13 -2.72
CA TRP A 105 -11.24 11.23 -4.05
C TRP A 105 -10.11 11.42 -5.06
N TYR A 106 -9.90 10.46 -5.96
CA TYR A 106 -9.06 10.68 -7.14
C TYR A 106 -9.82 11.54 -8.14
N LEU A 107 -9.19 12.64 -8.58
CA LEU A 107 -9.79 13.60 -9.52
C LEU A 107 -9.27 13.38 -10.93
N ASN A 108 -7.95 13.52 -11.13
CA ASN A 108 -7.32 13.45 -12.44
C ASN A 108 -5.80 13.24 -12.35
N SER A 109 -5.19 12.85 -13.47
CA SER A 109 -3.74 12.88 -13.67
C SER A 109 -3.43 13.72 -14.90
N VAL A 110 -2.63 14.75 -14.75
CA VAL A 110 -2.34 15.70 -15.84
C VAL A 110 -0.85 15.71 -16.11
N GLU A 111 -0.47 15.56 -17.38
CA GLU A 111 0.92 15.67 -17.81
C GLU A 111 1.41 17.10 -17.63
N MET A 112 2.58 17.23 -17.02
CA MET A 112 3.17 18.52 -16.64
C MET A 112 4.45 18.81 -17.41
N GLU A 113 4.90 17.92 -18.29
CA GLU A 113 6.22 18.01 -18.93
C GLU A 113 7.28 18.28 -17.84
N SER A 114 8.13 19.29 -18.00
CA SER A 114 9.12 19.67 -16.99
C SER A 114 8.57 20.46 -15.79
N LEU A 115 7.30 20.84 -15.77
CA LEU A 115 6.71 21.65 -14.70
C LEU A 115 6.59 20.85 -13.39
N THR A 116 6.92 21.50 -12.27
CA THR A 116 6.92 20.90 -10.93
C THR A 116 6.45 21.90 -9.86
N GLY A 117 6.49 21.50 -8.59
CA GLY A 117 6.17 22.36 -7.45
C GLY A 117 4.70 22.77 -7.38
N TYR A 118 4.43 23.88 -6.70
CA TYR A 118 3.09 24.45 -6.57
C TYR A 118 2.46 24.81 -7.93
N GLN A 119 3.28 25.22 -8.90
CA GLN A 119 2.82 25.56 -10.24
C GLN A 119 2.23 24.36 -10.99
N ALA A 120 2.82 23.17 -10.84
CA ALA A 120 2.27 21.94 -11.41
C ALA A 120 0.91 21.59 -10.81
N VAL A 121 0.77 21.66 -9.47
CA VAL A 121 -0.51 21.40 -8.78
C VAL A 121 -1.57 22.40 -9.21
N GLN A 122 -1.23 23.69 -9.25
CA GLN A 122 -2.14 24.75 -9.64
C GLN A 122 -2.62 24.59 -11.09
N LYS A 123 -1.70 24.34 -12.04
CA LYS A 123 -2.01 24.12 -13.46
C LYS A 123 -2.87 22.88 -13.65
N ALA A 124 -2.52 21.77 -12.99
CA ALA A 124 -3.28 20.53 -13.06
C ALA A 124 -4.74 20.76 -12.66
N LEU A 125 -4.96 21.50 -11.55
CA LEU A 125 -6.30 21.74 -11.06
C LEU A 125 -7.08 22.67 -11.99
N SER A 126 -6.44 23.71 -12.53
CA SER A 126 -7.08 24.58 -13.54
C SER A 126 -7.54 23.78 -14.76
N ILE A 127 -6.69 22.90 -15.30
CA ILE A 127 -7.05 22.02 -16.43
C ILE A 127 -8.20 21.09 -16.05
N THR A 128 -8.15 20.50 -14.85
CA THR A 128 -9.17 19.55 -14.37
C THR A 128 -10.54 20.20 -14.18
N LEU A 129 -10.58 21.46 -13.71
CA LEU A 129 -11.82 22.22 -13.53
C LEU A 129 -12.43 22.70 -14.86
N MET A 130 -11.60 22.93 -15.88
CA MET A 130 -12.03 23.36 -17.22
C MET A 130 -12.37 22.18 -18.15
N GLN A 131 -12.18 20.94 -17.70
CA GLN A 131 -12.38 19.76 -18.54
C GLN A 131 -13.86 19.50 -18.78
N GLU A 132 -14.24 19.36 -20.05
CA GLU A 132 -15.58 18.95 -20.48
C GLU A 132 -15.53 17.62 -21.26
N PRO A 133 -16.31 16.59 -20.84
CA PRO A 133 -17.16 16.55 -19.65
C PRO A 133 -16.35 16.52 -18.33
N PRO A 134 -16.92 17.02 -17.21
CA PRO A 134 -16.21 17.05 -15.93
C PRO A 134 -15.74 15.66 -15.48
N PRO A 135 -14.50 15.51 -15.00
CA PRO A 135 -13.95 14.21 -14.65
C PRO A 135 -14.75 13.58 -13.52
N ILE A 136 -14.88 12.24 -13.57
CA ILE A 136 -15.60 11.47 -12.55
C ILE A 136 -14.64 11.20 -11.40
N SER A 137 -14.93 11.79 -10.24
CA SER A 137 -14.19 11.51 -9.01
C SER A 137 -14.47 10.08 -8.53
N THR A 138 -13.41 9.34 -8.20
CA THR A 138 -13.50 7.95 -7.72
C THR A 138 -12.81 7.82 -6.37
N VAL A 139 -13.43 7.14 -5.41
CA VAL A 139 -12.78 6.86 -4.12
C VAL A 139 -11.63 5.88 -4.34
N VAL A 140 -10.44 6.27 -3.94
CA VAL A 140 -9.25 5.41 -3.97
C VAL A 140 -8.64 5.31 -2.59
N HIS A 141 -8.08 4.14 -2.30
CA HIS A 141 -7.26 3.91 -1.13
C HIS A 141 -5.84 4.42 -1.40
N PHE A 142 -5.46 5.47 -0.68
CA PHE A 142 -4.19 6.18 -0.79
C PHE A 142 -3.29 5.77 0.36
N LYS A 143 -2.29 4.94 0.06
CA LYS A 143 -1.30 4.46 1.01
C LYS A 143 0.05 5.11 0.78
N VAL A 144 0.63 5.67 1.83
CA VAL A 144 1.97 6.28 1.86
C VAL A 144 2.87 5.42 2.72
N SER A 145 4.05 5.06 2.20
CA SER A 145 5.05 4.25 2.92
C SER A 145 6.46 4.71 2.54
N ALA A 146 7.48 4.17 3.22
CA ALA A 146 8.88 4.40 2.86
C ALA A 146 9.21 3.99 1.40
N GLN A 147 8.45 3.07 0.80
CA GLN A 147 8.65 2.64 -0.59
C GLN A 147 8.03 3.57 -1.62
N GLY A 148 7.12 4.46 -1.23
CA GLY A 148 6.38 5.30 -2.16
C GLY A 148 4.88 5.37 -1.85
N ILE A 149 4.14 5.87 -2.83
CA ILE A 149 2.68 6.03 -2.79
C ILE A 149 2.03 4.86 -3.53
N THR A 150 0.98 4.28 -2.97
CA THR A 150 0.17 3.26 -3.62
C THR A 150 -1.28 3.71 -3.65
N LEU A 151 -1.86 3.72 -4.85
CA LEU A 151 -3.27 3.99 -5.08
C LEU A 151 -3.97 2.68 -5.43
N THR A 152 -5.07 2.38 -4.76
CA THR A 152 -5.93 1.22 -5.09
C THR A 152 -7.35 1.71 -5.30
N ASP A 153 -7.90 1.48 -6.49
CA ASP A 153 -9.31 1.77 -6.75
C ASP A 153 -10.10 0.48 -6.48
N ASN A 154 -10.83 0.48 -5.38
CA ASN A 154 -11.58 -0.68 -4.91
C ASN A 154 -12.74 -1.03 -5.84
N GLN A 155 -13.26 -0.06 -6.60
CA GLN A 155 -14.34 -0.26 -7.56
C GLN A 155 -13.81 -0.69 -8.94
N ARG A 156 -12.49 -0.68 -9.14
CA ARG A 156 -11.79 -1.07 -10.38
C ARG A 156 -12.31 -0.35 -11.62
N LYS A 157 -12.72 0.92 -11.47
CA LYS A 157 -13.30 1.74 -12.54
C LYS A 157 -12.22 2.39 -13.39
N LEU A 158 -11.16 2.90 -12.77
CA LEU A 158 -10.09 3.63 -13.45
C LEU A 158 -8.80 2.82 -13.56
N PHE A 159 -8.47 2.07 -12.52
CA PHE A 159 -7.31 1.18 -12.46
C PHE A 159 -7.51 0.17 -11.32
N PHE A 160 -6.74 -0.92 -11.28
CA PHE A 160 -6.76 -1.81 -10.12
C PHE A 160 -5.86 -1.28 -9.01
N ARG A 161 -4.59 -1.04 -9.34
CA ARG A 161 -3.58 -0.55 -8.40
C ARG A 161 -2.46 0.16 -9.15
N ARG A 162 -2.00 1.30 -8.64
CA ARG A 162 -0.82 2.02 -9.15
C ARG A 162 0.15 2.28 -8.00
N HIS A 163 1.43 2.04 -8.25
CA HIS A 163 2.49 2.32 -7.29
C HIS A 163 3.47 3.33 -7.88
N TYR A 164 3.71 4.41 -7.13
CA TYR A 164 4.68 5.45 -7.42
C TYR A 164 5.83 5.30 -6.44
N PRO A 165 6.98 4.77 -6.89
CA PRO A 165 8.14 4.60 -6.02
C PRO A 165 8.59 5.93 -5.42
N VAL A 166 9.16 5.90 -4.22
CA VAL A 166 9.58 7.11 -3.49
C VAL A 166 10.52 8.01 -4.29
N ASN A 167 11.38 7.44 -5.15
CA ASN A 167 12.32 8.19 -5.98
C ASN A 167 11.67 8.94 -7.16
N THR A 168 10.41 8.62 -7.50
CA THR A 168 9.69 9.32 -8.56
C THR A 168 8.84 10.47 -8.01
N VAL A 169 8.38 10.38 -6.76
CA VAL A 169 7.57 11.43 -6.12
C VAL A 169 8.49 12.59 -5.72
N ILE A 170 8.35 13.72 -6.41
CA ILE A 170 9.25 14.88 -6.27
C ILE A 170 8.62 16.05 -5.52
N PHE A 171 7.30 16.11 -5.44
CA PHE A 171 6.59 17.20 -4.78
C PHE A 171 5.20 16.77 -4.32
N CYS A 172 4.70 17.31 -3.21
CA CYS A 172 3.32 17.13 -2.77
C CYS A 172 2.84 18.36 -2.00
N ALA A 173 1.67 18.88 -2.34
CA ALA A 173 1.11 20.07 -1.70
C ALA A 173 -0.41 20.17 -1.87
N LEU A 174 -1.02 21.00 -1.03
CA LEU A 174 -2.35 21.55 -1.27
C LEU A 174 -2.34 22.48 -2.48
N ASP A 175 -3.52 22.73 -3.06
CA ASP A 175 -3.67 23.79 -4.05
C ASP A 175 -3.29 25.15 -3.42
N PRO A 176 -2.33 25.90 -4.00
CA PRO A 176 -1.87 27.17 -3.42
C PRO A 176 -2.94 28.27 -3.42
N GLN A 177 -4.02 28.11 -4.19
CA GLN A 177 -5.14 29.04 -4.22
C GLN A 177 -6.30 28.63 -3.28
N ASP A 178 -6.12 27.55 -2.50
CA ASP A 178 -7.14 26.97 -1.62
C ASP A 178 -8.48 26.70 -2.35
N ARG A 179 -8.42 26.41 -3.66
CA ARG A 179 -9.60 26.06 -4.43
C ARG A 179 -10.09 24.70 -3.98
N LYS A 180 -11.42 24.56 -3.91
CA LYS A 180 -12.08 23.36 -3.42
C LYS A 180 -12.72 22.61 -4.57
N TRP A 181 -12.73 21.29 -4.46
CA TRP A 181 -13.47 20.44 -5.37
C TRP A 181 -14.95 20.50 -5.00
N MET A 182 -15.79 20.88 -5.97
CA MET A 182 -17.24 20.99 -5.81
C MET A 182 -17.91 20.15 -6.89
N LYS A 183 -18.28 18.91 -6.54
CA LYS A 183 -19.10 18.06 -7.40
C LYS A 183 -20.08 17.30 -6.51
N GLU A 184 -21.38 17.58 -6.65
CA GLU A 184 -22.50 16.89 -5.99
C GLU A 184 -22.23 16.53 -4.51
N GLY A 185 -21.83 17.51 -3.69
CA GLY A 185 -21.47 17.26 -2.30
C GLY A 185 -20.72 18.40 -1.60
N PRO A 186 -20.22 18.16 -0.37
CA PRO A 186 -19.50 19.15 0.41
C PRO A 186 -18.17 19.55 -0.26
N SER A 187 -17.81 20.82 -0.07
CA SER A 187 -16.61 21.42 -0.62
C SER A 187 -15.35 20.81 0.00
N ALA A 188 -14.54 20.10 -0.80
CA ALA A 188 -13.38 19.35 -0.33
C ALA A 188 -12.06 20.03 -0.70
N LYS A 189 -11.09 20.05 0.23
CA LYS A 189 -9.75 20.58 -0.05
C LYS A 189 -9.03 19.72 -1.08
N VAL A 190 -8.37 20.37 -2.02
CA VAL A 190 -7.62 19.72 -3.09
C VAL A 190 -6.14 19.68 -2.74
N PHE A 191 -5.53 18.53 -3.00
CA PHE A 191 -4.09 18.37 -2.96
C PHE A 191 -3.61 17.56 -4.17
N GLY A 192 -2.32 17.64 -4.44
CA GLY A 192 -1.70 16.83 -5.47
C GLY A 192 -0.28 16.44 -5.12
N PHE A 193 0.20 15.38 -5.76
CA PHE A 193 1.62 15.08 -5.80
C PHE A 193 2.10 15.02 -7.24
N VAL A 194 3.34 15.45 -7.44
CA VAL A 194 4.04 15.42 -8.72
C VAL A 194 5.01 14.25 -8.70
N ALA A 195 4.91 13.38 -9.70
CA ALA A 195 5.82 12.27 -9.89
C ALA A 195 6.46 12.31 -11.28
N ARG A 196 7.73 11.89 -11.38
CA ARG A 196 8.41 11.68 -12.66
C ARG A 196 7.73 10.56 -13.43
N LYS A 197 7.48 10.79 -14.72
CA LYS A 197 6.91 9.83 -15.65
C LYS A 197 7.91 8.70 -15.88
N GLN A 198 7.46 7.44 -15.78
CA GLN A 198 8.33 6.31 -16.09
C GLN A 198 8.77 6.35 -17.55
N GLY A 199 10.06 6.17 -17.80
CA GLY A 199 10.65 6.21 -19.14
C GLY A 199 10.98 7.61 -19.67
N SER A 200 10.77 8.67 -18.88
CA SER A 200 11.21 10.03 -19.21
C SER A 200 12.09 10.60 -18.11
N ALA A 201 13.14 11.35 -18.51
CA ALA A 201 14.05 12.00 -17.57
C ALA A 201 13.51 13.35 -17.06
N THR A 202 12.68 14.02 -17.86
CA THR A 202 12.23 15.39 -17.62
C THR A 202 10.73 15.49 -17.40
N ASP A 203 9.94 14.53 -17.87
CA ASP A 203 8.49 14.65 -17.81
C ASP A 203 7.94 14.26 -16.44
N ASN A 204 6.99 15.06 -16.00
CA ASN A 204 6.29 14.95 -14.74
C ASN A 204 4.80 14.76 -14.99
N VAL A 205 4.14 14.13 -14.04
CA VAL A 205 2.68 14.01 -14.00
C VAL A 205 2.24 14.49 -12.62
N CYS A 206 1.23 15.36 -12.60
CA CYS A 206 0.57 15.76 -11.36
C CYS A 206 -0.69 14.92 -11.17
N HIS A 207 -0.78 14.23 -10.05
CA HIS A 207 -1.94 13.46 -9.63
C HIS A 207 -2.74 14.26 -8.61
N LEU A 208 -4.01 14.53 -8.91
CA LEU A 208 -4.89 15.36 -8.10
C LEU A 208 -5.90 14.53 -7.31
N PHE A 209 -6.11 14.98 -6.09
CA PHE A 209 -6.99 14.35 -5.12
C PHE A 209 -7.78 15.40 -4.34
N ALA A 210 -8.94 15.00 -3.82
CA ALA A 210 -9.68 15.77 -2.85
C ALA A 210 -9.88 14.98 -1.55
N GLU A 211 -9.98 15.73 -0.46
CA GLU A 211 -10.35 15.21 0.86
C GLU A 211 -11.66 14.42 0.79
N HIS A 212 -11.67 13.22 1.38
CA HIS A 212 -12.86 12.37 1.48
C HIS A 212 -13.36 12.29 2.92
N ASP A 213 -12.45 12.24 3.90
CA ASP A 213 -12.74 12.08 5.32
C ASP A 213 -12.18 13.27 6.11
N PRO A 214 -13.01 14.05 6.82
CA PRO A 214 -12.56 15.17 7.65
C PRO A 214 -11.60 14.77 8.77
N GLU A 215 -11.63 13.52 9.25
CA GLU A 215 -10.68 13.01 10.24
C GLU A 215 -9.28 12.78 9.65
N GLN A 216 -9.20 12.71 8.32
CA GLN A 216 -7.96 12.50 7.56
C GLN A 216 -7.77 13.65 6.56
N PRO A 217 -7.56 14.88 7.05
CA PRO A 217 -7.58 16.08 6.22
C PRO A 217 -6.41 16.08 5.21
N ALA A 218 -6.63 16.73 4.07
CA ALA A 218 -5.61 16.81 3.01
C ALA A 218 -4.26 17.37 3.50
N SER A 219 -4.29 18.29 4.47
CA SER A 219 -3.09 18.85 5.09
C SER A 219 -2.26 17.80 5.85
N ALA A 220 -2.90 16.87 6.55
CA ALA A 220 -2.22 15.78 7.27
C ALA A 220 -1.56 14.82 6.28
N ILE A 221 -2.25 14.49 5.19
CA ILE A 221 -1.72 13.63 4.11
C ILE A 221 -0.47 14.27 3.49
N VAL A 222 -0.56 15.53 3.07
CA VAL A 222 0.57 16.27 2.48
C VAL A 222 1.76 16.35 3.44
N ASN A 223 1.50 16.63 4.72
CA ASN A 223 2.53 16.67 5.75
C ASN A 223 3.20 15.30 5.94
N PHE A 224 2.43 14.22 5.91
CA PHE A 224 2.96 12.87 6.02
C PHE A 224 3.84 12.51 4.82
N VAL A 225 3.36 12.72 3.60
CA VAL A 225 4.12 12.49 2.36
C VAL A 225 5.43 13.27 2.38
N SER A 226 5.38 14.56 2.75
CA SER A 226 6.56 15.42 2.81
C SER A 226 7.59 14.93 3.83
N LYS A 227 7.14 14.48 5.01
CA LYS A 227 8.04 13.94 6.05
C LYS A 227 8.66 12.61 5.65
N VAL A 228 7.88 11.69 5.08
CA VAL A 228 8.33 10.34 4.72
C VAL A 228 9.25 10.34 3.51
N MET A 229 8.89 11.11 2.47
CA MET A 229 9.51 10.99 1.14
C MET A 229 10.52 12.09 0.85
N ILE A 230 10.25 13.32 1.29
CA ILE A 230 11.04 14.51 0.92
C ILE A 230 12.01 14.90 2.03
N GLY A 231 11.64 14.73 3.30
CA GLY A 231 12.50 14.97 4.46
C GLY A 231 13.69 14.01 4.58
N SER A 232 13.55 12.78 4.08
CA SER A 232 14.57 11.73 4.16
C SER A 232 15.73 11.93 3.17
N GLN A 233 15.55 12.75 2.12
CA GLN A 233 16.57 13.00 1.09
C GLN A 233 17.61 14.06 1.49
N LYS A 234 17.40 14.80 2.60
CA LYS A 234 18.33 15.86 3.07
C LYS A 234 19.46 15.38 3.99
N LYS A 235 19.72 14.07 4.09
CA LYS A 235 20.90 13.52 4.79
C LYS A 235 21.86 12.87 3.80
N ILE A 236 22.56 13.69 3.01
CA ILE A 236 23.82 13.35 2.36
C ILE A 236 24.73 14.56 2.51
#